data_AF-A0A955TRY5-F1
#
_entry.id   AF-A0A955TRY5-F1
#
_cell.length_a   1.000
_cell.length_b   1.000
_cell.length_c   1.000
_cell.angle_alpha   90.00
_cell.angle_beta   90.00
_cell.angle_gamma   90.00
#
_symmetry.space_group_name_H-M   'P 1'
#
loop_
_entity.id
_entity.type
_entity.pdbx_description
1 polymer ?
#
loop_
_entity_poly.entity_id
_entity_poly.type
_entity_poly.pdbx_seq_one_letter_code
_entity_poly.pdbx_strand_id
1 'polypeptide(L)'
;HLFDRIPYDSEYRMLDKSGNCRWFSGRGQAIWDEAGQPLRISGSFSDITERKHAQAELEKANARLKELDQLRSQFFADISHELRTPLTVIRGEAEVTLRGKDKPTEDYKTTLQRIVQLTDEVNKLVSDLLFLARSETGTIQITKHELALGKLLQDVLPEA
;
A
#
# COMPACT_ATOMS: atom_id res chain seq x y z
N HIS A 1 1.57 -46.19 3.03
CA HIS A 1 0.38 -46.36 2.17
C HIS A 1 0.06 -47.83 1.87
N LEU A 2 1.04 -48.64 1.43
CA LEU A 2 0.86 -50.07 1.17
C LEU A 2 0.60 -50.91 2.43
N PHE A 3 1.20 -50.55 3.55
CA PHE A 3 1.14 -51.33 4.80
C PHE A 3 0.25 -50.67 5.87
N ASP A 4 0.17 -49.34 5.89
CA ASP A 4 -0.52 -48.58 6.94
C ASP A 4 -1.99 -48.25 6.61
N ARG A 5 -2.51 -48.71 5.48
CA ARG A 5 -3.87 -48.41 4.94
C ARG A 5 -4.19 -46.92 4.72
N ILE A 6 -3.23 -46.02 4.90
CA ILE A 6 -3.37 -44.58 4.61
C ILE A 6 -3.29 -44.34 3.09
N PRO A 7 -4.22 -43.58 2.49
CA PRO A 7 -4.12 -43.16 1.10
C PRO A 7 -2.82 -42.40 0.82
N TYR A 8 -2.16 -42.73 -0.28
CA TYR A 8 -1.11 -41.91 -0.85
C TYR A 8 -1.72 -40.64 -1.44
N ASP A 9 -1.24 -39.48 -1.02
CA ASP A 9 -1.51 -38.18 -1.64
C ASP A 9 -0.22 -37.36 -1.60
N SER A 10 0.33 -37.06 -2.77
CA SER A 10 1.56 -36.27 -2.89
C SER A 10 1.55 -35.45 -4.16
N GLU A 11 2.08 -34.24 -4.06
CA GLU A 11 2.36 -33.38 -5.19
C GLU A 11 3.87 -33.33 -5.44
N TYR A 12 4.26 -33.45 -6.70
CA TYR A 12 5.67 -33.48 -7.06
C TYR A 12 5.90 -32.87 -8.44
N ARG A 13 7.15 -32.48 -8.69
CA ARG A 13 7.57 -31.90 -9.96
C ARG A 13 8.25 -32.96 -10.82
N MET A 14 7.92 -32.97 -12.10
CA MET A 14 8.58 -33.80 -13.10
C MET A 14 8.94 -32.95 -14.31
N LEU A 15 10.00 -33.36 -15.02
CA LEU A 15 10.29 -32.82 -16.33
C LEU A 15 9.49 -33.57 -17.38
N ASP A 16 8.85 -32.85 -18.30
CA ASP A 16 8.26 -33.45 -19.49
C ASP A 16 9.34 -33.82 -20.53
N LYS A 17 8.93 -34.46 -21.63
CA LYS A 17 9.85 -34.88 -22.71
C LYS A 17 10.60 -33.70 -23.37
N SER A 18 10.08 -32.48 -23.22
CA SER A 18 10.68 -31.25 -23.73
C SER A 18 11.57 -30.56 -22.70
N GLY A 19 11.70 -31.11 -21.48
CA GLY A 19 12.48 -30.53 -20.39
C GLY A 19 11.74 -29.48 -19.57
N ASN A 20 10.43 -29.28 -19.77
CA ASN A 20 9.67 -28.32 -18.98
C ASN A 20 9.27 -28.94 -17.64
N CYS A 21 9.35 -28.15 -16.58
CA CYS A 21 8.90 -28.57 -15.25
C CYS A 21 7.37 -28.49 -15.14
N ARG A 22 6.74 -29.61 -14.82
CA ARG A 22 5.29 -29.76 -14.60
C ARG A 22 5.02 -30.30 -13.21
N TRP A 23 3.90 -29.89 -12.63
CA TRP A 23 3.43 -30.38 -11.35
C TRP A 23 2.41 -31.49 -11.54
N PHE A 24 2.56 -32.57 -10.79
CA PHE A 24 1.63 -33.68 -10.76
C PHE A 24 1.14 -33.93 -9.35
N SER A 25 -0.15 -34.24 -9.22
CA SER A 25 -0.74 -34.80 -8.00
C SER A 25 -0.94 -36.29 -8.23
N GLY A 26 -0.25 -37.11 -7.43
CA GLY A 26 -0.45 -38.54 -7.36
C GLY A 26 -1.31 -38.87 -6.16
N ARG A 27 -2.45 -39.52 -6.40
CA ARG A 27 -3.28 -40.10 -5.34
C ARG A 27 -3.45 -41.58 -5.56
N GLY A 28 -3.44 -42.37 -4.51
CA GLY A 28 -3.71 -43.81 -4.65
C GLY A 28 -3.92 -44.51 -3.33
N GLN A 29 -4.58 -45.65 -3.38
CA GLN A 29 -4.78 -46.52 -2.23
C GLN A 29 -4.58 -47.96 -2.65
N ALA A 30 -3.99 -48.76 -1.76
CA ALA A 30 -4.01 -50.21 -1.94
C ALA A 30 -5.45 -50.73 -1.80
N ILE A 31 -5.73 -51.82 -2.48
CA ILE A 31 -6.96 -52.58 -2.38
C ILE A 31 -6.53 -53.93 -1.83
N TRP A 32 -7.13 -54.34 -0.73
CA TRP A 32 -6.81 -55.59 -0.03
C TRP A 32 -7.91 -56.63 -0.27
N ASP A 33 -7.54 -57.91 -0.20
CA ASP A 33 -8.50 -59.01 -0.20
C ASP A 33 -9.18 -59.21 1.18
N GLU A 34 -10.08 -60.19 1.27
CA GLU A 34 -10.79 -60.54 2.51
C GLU A 34 -9.85 -61.05 3.62
N ALA A 35 -8.67 -61.58 3.26
CA ALA A 35 -7.62 -61.99 4.19
C ALA A 35 -6.73 -60.81 4.66
N GLY A 36 -6.98 -59.60 4.17
CA GLY A 36 -6.24 -58.40 4.51
C GLY A 36 -4.90 -58.26 3.78
N GLN A 37 -4.63 -59.07 2.75
CA GLN A 37 -3.41 -58.99 1.95
C GLN A 37 -3.57 -57.99 0.79
N PRO A 38 -2.56 -57.16 0.49
CA PRO A 38 -2.64 -56.16 -0.57
C PRO A 38 -2.68 -56.82 -1.94
N LEU A 39 -3.78 -56.63 -2.69
CA LEU A 39 -4.01 -57.22 -4.00
C LEU A 39 -3.46 -56.34 -5.14
N ARG A 40 -3.67 -55.02 -5.05
CA ARG A 40 -3.22 -54.03 -6.04
C ARG A 40 -3.24 -52.62 -5.47
N ILE A 41 -2.58 -51.67 -6.14
CA ILE A 41 -2.79 -50.24 -5.91
C ILE A 41 -3.72 -49.69 -7.01
N SER A 42 -4.70 -48.89 -6.62
CA SER A 42 -5.48 -48.06 -7.54
C SER A 42 -5.19 -46.61 -7.25
N GLY A 43 -4.87 -45.82 -8.28
CA GLY A 43 -4.53 -44.42 -8.14
C GLY A 43 -4.70 -43.61 -9.42
N SER A 44 -4.61 -42.31 -9.30
CA SER A 44 -4.69 -41.35 -10.39
C SER A 44 -3.50 -40.39 -10.33
N PHE A 45 -3.01 -40.03 -11.50
CA PHE A 45 -2.03 -38.97 -11.68
C PHE A 45 -2.70 -37.84 -12.46
N SER A 46 -2.71 -36.65 -11.89
CA SER A 46 -3.28 -35.46 -12.54
C SER A 46 -2.20 -34.40 -12.69
N ASP A 47 -2.05 -33.86 -13.91
CA ASP A 47 -1.28 -32.65 -14.12
C ASP A 47 -2.02 -31.49 -13.42
N ILE A 48 -1.34 -30.83 -12.49
CA ILE A 48 -1.85 -29.71 -11.68
C ILE A 48 -1.03 -28.43 -11.94
N THR A 49 -0.26 -28.39 -13.03
CA THR A 49 0.62 -27.28 -13.37
C THR A 49 -0.14 -25.96 -13.45
N GLU A 50 -1.27 -25.93 -14.17
CA GLU A 50 -2.12 -24.73 -14.27
C GLU A 50 -2.65 -24.28 -12.91
N ARG A 51 -3.09 -25.21 -12.06
CA ARG A 51 -3.55 -24.89 -10.70
C ARG A 51 -2.43 -24.27 -9.86
N LYS A 52 -1.20 -24.79 -9.95
CA LYS A 52 -0.04 -24.24 -9.23
C LYS A 52 0.34 -22.87 -9.74
N HIS A 53 0.29 -22.62 -11.05
CA HIS A 53 0.51 -21.29 -11.61
C HIS A 53 -0.55 -20.30 -11.15
N ALA A 54 -1.84 -20.67 -11.21
CA ALA A 54 -2.92 -19.82 -10.72
C ALA A 54 -2.79 -19.51 -9.22
N GLN A 55 -2.42 -20.51 -8.41
CA GLN A 55 -2.14 -20.32 -6.98
C GLN A 55 -0.98 -19.35 -6.75
N ALA A 56 0.14 -19.51 -7.46
CA ALA A 56 1.29 -18.63 -7.34
C ALA A 56 0.99 -17.19 -7.77
N GLU A 57 0.24 -17.00 -8.86
CA GLU A 57 -0.21 -15.68 -9.29
C GLU A 57 -1.15 -15.03 -8.28
N LEU A 58 -2.07 -15.80 -7.69
CA LEU A 58 -2.95 -15.33 -6.62
C LEU A 58 -2.16 -14.92 -5.37
N GLU A 59 -1.19 -15.73 -4.95
CA GLU A 59 -0.31 -15.44 -3.80
C GLU A 59 0.50 -14.17 -4.05
N LYS A 60 1.05 -14.01 -5.26
CA LYS A 60 1.78 -12.81 -5.67
C LYS A 60 0.90 -11.57 -5.70
N ALA A 61 -0.31 -11.67 -6.26
CA ALA A 61 -1.27 -10.57 -6.28
C ALA A 61 -1.70 -10.17 -4.86
N ASN A 62 -1.97 -11.15 -3.98
CA ASN A 62 -2.30 -10.90 -2.58
C ASN A 62 -1.15 -10.25 -1.81
N ALA A 63 0.10 -10.69 -2.03
CA ALA A 63 1.27 -10.08 -1.42
C ALA A 63 1.41 -8.61 -1.85
N ARG A 64 1.25 -8.33 -3.15
CA ARG A 64 1.29 -6.98 -3.69
C ARG A 64 0.16 -6.09 -3.14
N LEU A 65 -1.06 -6.63 -3.03
CA LEU A 65 -2.18 -5.90 -2.44
C LEU A 65 -1.92 -5.54 -0.98
N LYS A 66 -1.37 -6.46 -0.19
CA LYS A 66 -0.99 -6.20 1.21
C LYS A 66 0.09 -5.12 1.33
N GLU A 67 1.09 -5.16 0.46
CA GLU A 67 2.14 -4.15 0.41
C GLU A 67 1.56 -2.76 0.11
N LEU A 68 0.70 -2.66 -0.91
CA LEU A 68 0.02 -1.41 -1.25
C LEU A 68 -0.87 -0.89 -0.12
N ASP A 69 -1.60 -1.78 0.56
CA ASP A 69 -2.45 -1.41 1.69
C ASP A 69 -1.64 -0.92 2.89
N GLN A 70 -0.47 -1.52 3.14
CA GLN A 70 0.46 -1.08 4.17
C GLN A 70 1.07 0.28 3.86
N LEU A 71 1.51 0.50 2.61
CA LEU A 71 2.01 1.81 2.15
C LEU A 71 0.94 2.89 2.28
N ARG A 72 -0.29 2.59 1.84
CA ARG A 72 -1.45 3.48 1.99
C ARG A 72 -1.69 3.83 3.46
N SER A 73 -1.68 2.83 4.35
CA SER A 73 -1.92 3.04 5.78
C SER A 73 -0.83 3.90 6.42
N GLN A 74 0.44 3.66 6.07
CA GLN A 74 1.57 4.47 6.53
C GLN A 74 1.44 5.93 6.06
N PHE A 75 1.12 6.15 4.79
CA PHE A 75 0.90 7.48 4.24
C PHE A 75 -0.17 8.28 5.02
N PHE A 76 -1.32 7.67 5.33
CA PHE A 76 -2.35 8.33 6.13
C PHE A 76 -1.92 8.62 7.57
N ALA A 77 -1.11 7.74 8.17
CA ALA A 77 -0.55 7.97 9.49
C ALA A 77 0.38 9.19 9.48
N ASP A 78 1.28 9.26 8.49
CA ASP A 78 2.25 10.35 8.35
C ASP A 78 1.55 11.70 8.16
N ILE A 79 0.57 11.79 7.24
CA ILE A 79 -0.24 12.99 7.06
C ILE A 79 -0.93 13.40 8.37
N SER A 80 -1.50 12.43 9.09
CA SER A 80 -2.19 12.73 10.35
C SER A 80 -1.23 13.33 11.39
N HIS A 81 0.02 12.87 11.44
CA HIS A 81 1.05 13.42 12.30
C HIS A 81 1.46 14.84 11.86
N GLU A 82 1.69 15.04 10.57
CA GLU A 82 2.10 16.33 10.02
C GLU A 82 1.03 17.41 10.20
N LEU A 83 -0.26 17.07 10.09
CA LEU A 83 -1.36 18.00 10.33
C LEU A 83 -1.58 18.30 11.81
N ARG A 84 -1.37 17.30 12.70
CA ARG A 84 -1.61 17.47 14.14
C ARG A 84 -0.68 18.49 14.77
N THR A 85 0.57 18.56 14.32
CA THR A 85 1.60 19.46 14.85
C THR A 85 1.20 20.95 14.72
N PRO A 86 0.96 21.51 13.52
CA PRO A 86 0.59 22.91 13.37
C PRO A 86 -0.79 23.20 13.99
N LEU A 87 -1.74 22.27 13.94
CA LEU A 87 -3.03 22.44 14.62
C LEU A 87 -2.89 22.54 16.15
N THR A 88 -1.93 21.81 16.72
CA THR A 88 -1.63 21.89 18.15
C THR A 88 -0.98 23.24 18.51
N VAL A 89 -0.12 23.78 17.64
CA VAL A 89 0.46 25.12 17.80
C VAL A 89 -0.62 26.19 17.71
N ILE A 90 -1.47 26.17 16.66
CA ILE A 90 -2.58 27.12 16.49
C ILE A 90 -3.49 27.14 17.72
N ARG A 91 -3.85 25.96 18.22
CA ARG A 91 -4.66 25.84 19.43
C ARG A 91 -3.93 26.38 20.66
N GLY A 92 -2.64 26.07 20.81
CA GLY A 92 -1.81 26.57 21.90
C GLY A 92 -1.71 28.11 21.92
N GLU A 93 -1.48 28.73 20.77
CA GLU A 93 -1.47 30.19 20.60
C GLU A 93 -2.81 30.81 21.04
N ALA A 94 -3.93 30.24 20.57
CA ALA A 94 -5.25 30.69 20.97
C ALA A 94 -5.49 30.53 22.48
N GLU A 95 -5.17 29.37 23.06
CA GLU A 95 -5.35 29.09 24.48
C GLU A 95 -4.50 30.02 25.37
N VAL A 96 -3.25 30.27 25.00
CA VAL A 96 -2.35 31.17 25.76
C VAL A 96 -2.89 32.60 25.70
N THR A 97 -3.35 33.05 24.54
CA THR A 97 -3.90 34.40 24.38
C THR A 97 -5.22 34.58 25.10
N LEU A 98 -6.05 33.54 25.21
CA LEU A 98 -7.29 33.55 25.99
C LEU A 98 -7.08 33.49 27.51
N ARG A 99 -5.89 33.13 28.03
CA ARG A 99 -5.61 33.12 29.48
C ARG A 99 -5.39 34.53 30.03
N GLY A 100 -5.94 34.79 31.22
CA GLY A 100 -5.80 36.07 31.94
C GLY A 100 -6.93 37.06 31.67
N LYS A 101 -6.99 38.15 32.44
CA LYS A 101 -7.90 39.28 32.21
C LYS A 101 -7.05 40.50 31.81
N ASP A 102 -7.59 41.32 30.92
CA ASP A 102 -7.02 42.60 30.45
C ASP A 102 -5.64 42.49 29.78
N LYS A 103 -5.62 42.10 28.49
CA LYS A 103 -4.45 42.22 27.61
C LYS A 103 -4.61 43.39 26.64
N PRO A 104 -3.50 44.04 26.24
CA PRO A 104 -3.54 45.03 25.16
C PRO A 104 -4.13 44.45 23.87
N THR A 105 -4.90 45.25 23.14
CA THR A 105 -5.46 44.86 21.82
C THR A 105 -4.38 44.38 20.84
N GLU A 106 -3.17 44.95 20.91
CA GLU A 106 -2.06 44.56 20.04
C GLU A 106 -1.63 43.11 20.25
N ASP A 107 -1.63 42.59 21.49
CA ASP A 107 -1.29 41.19 21.76
C ASP A 107 -2.27 40.25 21.06
N TYR A 108 -3.57 40.56 21.12
CA TYR A 108 -4.60 39.79 20.40
C TYR A 108 -4.39 39.84 18.89
N LYS A 109 -4.07 41.01 18.33
CA LYS A 109 -3.79 41.15 16.89
C LYS A 109 -2.57 40.34 16.47
N THR A 110 -1.48 40.38 17.24
CA THR A 110 -0.26 39.60 16.96
C THR A 110 -0.54 38.10 16.97
N THR A 111 -1.27 37.59 17.97
CA THR A 111 -1.67 36.17 17.98
C THR A 111 -2.55 35.81 16.80
N LEU A 112 -3.54 36.63 16.46
CA LEU A 112 -4.43 36.35 15.32
C LEU A 112 -3.65 36.34 14.00
N GLN A 113 -2.71 37.27 13.80
CA GLN A 113 -1.82 37.24 12.64
C GLN A 113 -0.98 35.96 12.59
N ARG A 114 -0.43 35.53 13.74
CA ARG A 114 0.31 34.27 13.86
C ARG A 114 -0.54 33.05 13.48
N ILE A 115 -1.79 33.00 13.97
CA ILE A 115 -2.74 31.92 13.67
C ILE A 115 -3.08 31.88 12.18
N VAL A 116 -3.30 33.04 11.54
CA VAL A 116 -3.56 33.12 10.09
C VAL A 116 -2.36 32.58 9.31
N GLN A 117 -1.15 33.02 9.64
CA GLN A 117 0.07 32.53 8.98
C GLN A 117 0.24 31.02 9.13
N LEU A 118 0.05 30.46 10.33
CA LEU A 118 0.11 29.01 10.55
C LEU A 118 -0.99 28.26 9.76
N THR A 119 -2.15 28.86 9.58
CA THR A 119 -3.24 28.28 8.78
C THR A 119 -2.88 28.26 7.30
N ASP A 120 -2.23 29.31 6.79
CA ASP A 120 -1.74 29.35 5.41
C ASP A 120 -0.65 28.30 5.16
N GLU A 121 0.25 28.08 6.13
CA GLU A 121 1.25 27.01 6.08
C GLU A 121 0.60 25.61 6.00
N VAL A 122 -0.45 25.36 6.81
CA VAL A 122 -1.21 24.10 6.74
C VAL A 122 -1.90 23.93 5.39
N ASN A 123 -2.52 24.98 4.87
CA ASN A 123 -3.19 24.92 3.56
C ASN A 123 -2.21 24.61 2.43
N LYS A 124 -0.99 25.15 2.50
CA LYS A 124 0.07 24.84 1.54
C LYS A 124 0.49 23.38 1.64
N LEU A 125 0.73 22.86 2.84
CA LEU A 125 1.06 21.45 3.07
C LEU A 125 -0.03 20.52 2.50
N VAL A 126 -1.31 20.79 2.78
CA VAL A 126 -2.43 20.00 2.25
C VAL A 126 -2.45 20.04 0.72
N SER A 127 -2.21 21.20 0.12
CA SER A 127 -2.17 21.37 -1.33
C SER A 127 -1.03 20.57 -1.96
N ASP A 128 0.16 20.61 -1.36
CA ASP A 128 1.34 19.86 -1.80
C ASP A 128 1.11 18.34 -1.69
N LEU A 129 0.51 17.88 -0.59
CA LEU A 129 0.12 16.47 -0.39
C LEU A 129 -0.92 16.00 -1.41
N LEU A 130 -1.95 16.81 -1.70
CA LEU A 130 -2.94 16.50 -2.74
C LEU A 130 -2.33 16.48 -4.14
N PHE A 131 -1.35 17.34 -4.40
CA PHE A 131 -0.60 17.32 -5.65
C PHE A 131 0.18 16.00 -5.80
N LEU A 132 0.90 15.57 -4.76
CA LEU A 132 1.60 14.28 -4.74
C LEU A 132 0.63 13.11 -4.94
N ALA A 133 -0.49 13.08 -4.23
CA ALA A 133 -1.49 12.00 -4.38
C ALA A 133 -2.07 11.92 -5.82
N ARG A 134 -2.29 13.07 -6.47
CA ARG A 134 -2.74 13.12 -7.88
C ARG A 134 -1.65 12.76 -8.88
N SER A 135 -0.40 12.86 -8.48
CA SER A 135 0.75 12.53 -9.32
C SER A 135 0.91 11.02 -9.51
N GLU A 136 0.72 10.26 -8.43
CA GLU A 136 0.83 8.79 -8.43
C GLU A 136 -0.28 8.11 -9.23
N THR A 137 -1.46 8.71 -9.31
CA THR A 137 -2.57 8.21 -10.15
C THR A 137 -2.40 8.53 -11.64
N GLY A 138 -1.28 9.13 -12.05
CA GLY A 138 -1.02 9.52 -13.45
C GLY A 138 -1.89 10.68 -13.95
N THR A 139 -2.59 11.37 -13.04
CA THR A 139 -3.54 12.45 -13.36
C THR A 139 -2.92 13.84 -13.29
N ILE A 140 -1.62 13.97 -13.53
CA ILE A 140 -1.00 15.30 -13.68
C ILE A 140 -1.33 15.81 -15.08
N GLN A 141 -2.35 16.67 -15.15
CA GLN A 141 -2.64 17.44 -16.35
C GLN A 141 -1.57 18.54 -16.48
N ILE A 142 -0.51 18.28 -17.28
CA ILE A 142 0.51 19.28 -17.59
C ILE A 142 0.03 20.13 -18.76
N THR A 143 -0.43 21.35 -18.47
CA THR A 143 -0.84 22.32 -19.50
C THR A 143 0.38 23.10 -20.00
N LYS A 144 0.90 22.74 -21.17
CA LYS A 144 2.00 23.46 -21.83
C LYS A 144 1.47 24.71 -22.53
N HIS A 145 2.10 25.85 -22.27
CA HIS A 145 1.83 27.10 -22.97
C HIS A 145 3.14 27.88 -23.15
N GLU A 146 3.15 28.80 -24.12
CA GLU A 146 4.31 29.66 -24.37
C GLU A 146 4.46 30.66 -23.22
N LEU A 147 5.63 30.64 -22.57
CA LEU A 147 5.91 31.41 -21.37
C LEU A 147 7.07 32.37 -21.64
N ALA A 148 6.81 33.68 -21.48
CA ALA A 148 7.86 34.68 -21.53
C ALA A 148 8.71 34.63 -20.25
N LEU A 149 9.83 33.91 -20.30
CA LEU A 149 10.77 33.76 -19.17
C LEU A 149 11.16 35.09 -18.51
N GLY A 150 11.30 36.16 -19.29
CA GLY A 150 11.63 37.49 -18.76
C GLY A 150 10.57 38.06 -17.81
N LYS A 151 9.27 37.76 -18.04
CA LYS A 151 8.18 38.16 -17.14
C LYS A 151 8.14 37.27 -15.89
N LEU A 152 8.34 35.97 -16.06
CA LEU A 152 8.39 35.04 -14.93
C LEU A 152 9.50 35.41 -13.94
N LEU A 153 10.67 35.80 -14.44
CA LEU A 153 11.80 36.20 -13.60
C LEU A 153 11.52 37.50 -12.82
N GLN A 154 10.73 38.43 -13.37
CA GLN A 154 10.29 39.64 -12.67
C GLN A 154 9.28 39.33 -11.57
N ASP A 155 8.39 38.35 -11.78
CA ASP A 155 7.40 37.96 -10.78
C ASP A 155 8.01 37.19 -9.59
N VAL A 156 9.18 36.54 -9.77
CA VAL A 156 9.81 35.67 -8.75
C VAL A 156 10.95 36.37 -8.00
N LEU A 157 11.57 37.40 -8.57
CA LEU A 157 12.60 38.18 -7.90
C LEU A 157 11.95 39.38 -7.19
N PRO A 158 12.03 39.50 -5.85
CA PRO A 158 11.60 40.73 -5.18
C PRO A 158 12.45 41.89 -5.70
N GLU A 159 11.80 43.02 -6.01
CA GLU A 159 12.50 44.26 -6.37
C GLU A 159 13.57 44.58 -5.32
N ALA A 160 14.81 44.74 -5.79
CA ALA A 160 15.98 45.01 -4.95
C ALA A 160 16.03 46.45 -4.43
#